data_AF-A0A3P6CC44-F1
#
_entry.id   AF-A0A3P6CC44-F1
#
_cell.length_a   1.000
_cell.length_b   1.000
_cell.length_c   1.000
_cell.angle_alpha   90.00
_cell.angle_beta   90.00
_cell.angle_gamma   90.00
#
_symmetry.space_group_name_H-M   'P 1'
#
loop_
_entity.id
_entity.type
_entity.pdbx_description
1 polymer ?
#
loop_
_entity_poly.entity_id
_entity_poly.type
_entity_poly.pdbx_seq_one_letter_code
_entity_poly.pdbx_strand_id
1 'polypeptide(L)'
;MLMVKGTPYENVDDLGDKEDDSGPLISENVIGVVHDHLITFELDMGIDGPMNNSFVKVKKCVAKTEKDAQIKLSLYDPYEFHIVNPNRKSRSGNPTGYRIIPGENAVSLLDHDDPPQIRGAFSNNQIWVTRYNRSEQFAGGVLAYQSHGDDTL
;
A
#
# COMPACT_ATOMS: atom_id res chain seq x y z
N MET A 1 16.26 3.45 -2.50
CA MET A 1 17.38 3.06 -3.40
C MET A 1 17.31 3.97 -4.61
N LEU A 2 18.40 4.65 -4.98
CA LEU A 2 18.43 5.49 -6.20
C LEU A 2 18.86 4.60 -7.36
N MET A 3 18.02 4.45 -8.39
CA MET A 3 18.32 3.66 -9.58
C MET A 3 18.72 4.59 -10.72
N VAL A 4 19.94 4.42 -11.23
CA VAL A 4 20.48 5.19 -12.36
C VAL A 4 20.93 4.25 -13.47
N LYS A 5 20.81 4.70 -14.71
CA LYS A 5 21.23 3.97 -15.92
C LYS A 5 22.19 4.85 -16.73
N GLY A 6 23.31 4.28 -17.15
CA GLY A 6 24.24 4.95 -18.06
C GLY A 6 23.65 5.08 -19.47
N THR A 7 23.88 6.22 -20.11
CA THR A 7 23.38 6.53 -21.46
C THR A 7 24.45 7.21 -22.31
N PRO A 8 24.46 7.05 -23.65
CA PRO A 8 25.36 7.82 -24.51
C PRO A 8 25.02 9.32 -24.61
N TYR A 9 23.88 9.79 -24.09
CA TYR A 9 23.47 11.20 -24.17
C TYR A 9 24.26 12.09 -23.21
N GLU A 10 24.76 13.22 -23.70
CA GLU A 10 25.46 14.22 -22.88
C GLU A 10 24.49 15.31 -22.41
N ASN A 11 23.49 15.65 -23.24
CA ASN A 11 22.50 16.68 -22.94
C ASN A 11 21.10 16.31 -23.47
N VAL A 12 20.11 17.14 -23.17
CA VAL A 12 18.71 16.90 -23.56
C VAL A 12 18.44 17.02 -25.06
N ASP A 13 19.27 17.75 -25.81
CA ASP A 13 19.12 17.89 -27.26
C ASP A 13 19.51 16.58 -27.98
N ASP A 14 20.37 15.75 -27.37
CA ASP A 14 20.77 14.45 -27.89
C ASP A 14 19.63 13.39 -27.86
N LEU A 15 18.57 13.66 -27.07
CA LEU A 15 17.42 12.76 -26.91
C LEU A 15 16.52 12.76 -28.16
N GLY A 16 16.37 13.91 -28.83
CA GLY A 16 15.43 14.07 -29.94
C GLY A 16 13.98 13.72 -29.57
N ASP A 17 13.26 13.02 -30.45
CA ASP A 17 11.89 12.52 -30.21
C ASP A 17 11.85 11.12 -29.57
N LYS A 18 12.96 10.64 -28.99
CA LYS A 18 13.00 9.29 -28.42
C LYS A 18 12.24 9.27 -27.09
N GLU A 19 11.04 8.67 -27.10
CA GLU A 19 10.21 8.38 -25.92
C GLU A 19 10.79 7.28 -25.01
N ASP A 20 11.87 6.61 -25.41
CA ASP A 20 12.27 5.30 -24.85
C ASP A 20 13.22 5.34 -23.64
N ASP A 21 13.51 6.53 -23.13
CA ASP A 21 14.27 6.64 -21.89
C ASP A 21 13.30 6.58 -20.71
N SER A 22 13.41 5.50 -19.94
CA SER A 22 12.60 5.22 -18.75
C SER A 22 12.82 6.20 -17.59
N GLY A 23 13.22 7.44 -17.88
CA GLY A 23 13.26 8.57 -16.96
C GLY A 23 14.10 9.76 -17.45
N PRO A 24 14.20 10.83 -16.65
CA PRO A 24 14.89 12.05 -17.04
C PRO A 24 16.42 11.90 -17.06
N LEU A 25 17.08 12.63 -17.97
CA LEU A 25 18.52 12.87 -17.91
C LEU A 25 18.83 13.74 -16.67
N ILE A 26 19.64 13.23 -15.75
CA ILE A 26 19.97 13.90 -14.48
C ILE A 26 21.41 14.43 -14.46
N SER A 27 22.26 13.93 -15.35
CA SER A 27 23.64 14.36 -15.57
C SER A 27 24.08 13.88 -16.96
N GLU A 28 25.20 14.41 -17.46
CA GLU A 28 25.90 13.86 -18.63
C GLU A 28 26.03 12.34 -18.47
N ASN A 29 25.58 11.62 -19.50
CA ASN A 29 25.59 10.16 -19.58
C ASN A 29 24.80 9.41 -18.49
N VAL A 30 23.91 10.08 -17.74
CA VAL A 30 23.17 9.45 -16.63
C VAL A 30 21.67 9.78 -16.66
N ILE A 31 20.86 8.73 -16.70
CA ILE A 31 19.40 8.79 -16.60
C ILE A 31 18.96 8.31 -15.22
N GLY A 32 18.08 9.07 -14.58
CA GLY A 32 17.37 8.63 -13.38
C GLY A 32 16.20 7.76 -13.79
N VAL A 33 16.25 6.45 -13.51
CA VAL A 33 15.18 5.54 -13.91
C VAL A 33 13.94 5.79 -13.04
N VAL A 34 12.79 5.96 -13.67
CA VAL A 34 11.49 6.09 -12.99
C VAL A 34 11.23 4.81 -12.20
N HIS A 35 10.91 4.98 -10.93
CA HIS A 35 10.61 3.90 -10.01
C HIS A 35 9.69 4.39 -8.91
N ASP A 36 8.93 3.47 -8.34
CA ASP A 36 8.00 3.75 -7.24
C ASP A 36 8.57 3.31 -5.90
N HIS A 37 8.13 3.97 -4.82
CA HIS A 37 8.41 3.57 -3.45
C HIS A 37 7.08 3.20 -2.79
N LEU A 38 6.88 1.91 -2.56
CA LEU A 38 5.70 1.37 -1.89
C LEU A 38 6.14 0.77 -0.56
N ILE A 39 5.53 1.25 0.52
CA ILE A 39 5.87 0.85 1.89
C ILE A 39 4.59 0.34 2.55
N THR A 40 4.68 -0.84 3.17
CA THR A 40 3.59 -1.44 3.93
C THR A 40 3.93 -1.42 5.41
N PHE A 41 2.96 -1.02 6.23
CA PHE A 41 3.06 -1.07 7.68
C PHE A 41 2.11 -2.13 8.22
N GLU A 42 2.62 -3.02 9.06
CA GLU A 42 1.77 -3.89 9.87
C GLU A 42 1.44 -3.16 11.18
N LEU A 43 0.16 -3.03 11.48
CA LEU A 43 -0.34 -2.40 12.70
C LEU A 43 -1.22 -3.41 13.45
N ASP A 44 -0.67 -4.08 14.46
CA ASP A 44 -1.44 -4.94 15.35
C ASP A 44 -2.26 -4.10 16.35
N MET A 45 -3.53 -3.86 16.01
CA MET A 45 -4.39 -2.92 16.71
C MET A 45 -5.17 -3.59 17.86
N GLY A 46 -4.77 -3.31 19.10
CA GLY A 46 -5.46 -3.74 20.32
C GLY A 46 -6.21 -2.61 21.05
N ILE A 47 -7.33 -2.11 20.50
CA ILE A 47 -8.08 -0.99 21.11
C ILE A 47 -8.80 -1.45 22.38
N ASP A 48 -8.36 -0.93 23.53
CA ASP A 48 -8.83 -1.35 24.87
C ASP A 48 -8.71 -2.87 25.12
N GLY A 49 -7.77 -3.51 24.43
CA GLY A 49 -7.47 -4.94 24.49
C GLY A 49 -7.36 -5.60 23.11
N PRO A 50 -6.85 -6.85 23.05
CA PRO A 50 -6.62 -7.56 21.79
C PRO A 50 -7.90 -8.11 21.15
N MET A 51 -9.00 -8.18 21.89
CA MET A 51 -10.24 -8.79 21.42
C MET A 51 -11.33 -7.76 21.11
N ASN A 52 -12.17 -8.12 20.15
CA ASN A 52 -13.35 -7.34 19.73
C ASN A 52 -12.98 -5.96 19.17
N ASN A 53 -11.95 -5.92 18.32
CA ASN A 53 -11.68 -4.75 17.48
C ASN A 53 -12.48 -4.88 16.17
N SER A 54 -12.85 -3.76 15.56
CA SER A 54 -13.61 -3.72 14.31
C SER A 54 -13.17 -2.54 13.47
N PHE A 55 -13.13 -2.72 12.15
CA PHE A 55 -12.86 -1.64 11.21
C PHE A 55 -14.17 -1.04 10.68
N VAL A 56 -14.28 0.28 10.71
CA VAL A 56 -15.48 1.04 10.37
C VAL A 56 -15.17 2.08 9.29
N LYS A 57 -15.94 2.02 8.21
CA LYS A 57 -15.92 2.97 7.09
C LYS A 57 -17.09 3.96 7.25
N VAL A 58 -16.85 5.27 7.23
CA VAL A 58 -17.93 6.28 7.51
C VAL A 58 -18.81 6.55 6.28
N LYS A 59 -19.65 5.54 6.02
CA LYS A 59 -21.10 5.58 5.75
C LYS A 59 -21.56 4.28 6.41
N LYS A 60 -21.82 4.33 7.72
CA LYS A 60 -21.76 3.22 8.73
C LYS A 60 -21.80 1.78 8.19
N CYS A 61 -20.67 1.32 7.64
CA CYS A 61 -20.47 -0.05 7.22
C CYS A 61 -19.31 -0.62 8.03
N VAL A 62 -19.60 -1.65 8.82
CA VAL A 62 -18.57 -2.45 9.49
C VAL A 62 -18.14 -3.52 8.50
N ALA A 63 -16.84 -3.59 8.20
CA ALA A 63 -16.31 -4.69 7.40
C ALA A 63 -16.52 -6.00 8.15
N LYS A 64 -17.20 -6.98 7.53
CA LYS A 64 -17.53 -8.26 8.16
C LYS A 64 -16.51 -9.34 7.82
N THR A 65 -15.87 -9.19 6.66
CA THR A 65 -14.87 -10.10 6.12
C THR A 65 -13.64 -9.32 5.69
N GLU A 66 -12.52 -10.02 5.50
CA GLU A 66 -11.28 -9.43 4.97
C GLU A 66 -11.52 -8.83 3.58
N LYS A 67 -12.40 -9.44 2.77
CA LYS A 67 -12.75 -8.92 1.45
C LYS A 67 -13.43 -7.55 1.52
N ASP A 68 -14.31 -7.33 2.50
CA ASP A 68 -14.94 -6.03 2.73
C ASP A 68 -13.93 -4.97 3.20
N ALA A 69 -12.79 -5.41 3.74
CA ALA A 69 -11.75 -4.58 4.31
C ALA A 69 -10.54 -4.38 3.39
N GLN A 70 -10.65 -4.76 2.12
CA GLN A 70 -9.72 -4.37 1.06
C GLN A 70 -10.13 -2.98 0.54
N ILE A 71 -9.37 -1.95 0.91
CA ILE A 71 -9.74 -0.56 0.63
C ILE A 71 -8.84 0.04 -0.44
N LYS A 72 -9.47 0.41 -1.54
CA LYS A 72 -8.91 1.35 -2.52
C LYS A 72 -9.40 2.77 -2.18
N LEU A 73 -8.48 3.69 -1.93
CA LEU A 73 -8.84 5.08 -1.67
C LEU A 73 -9.40 5.72 -2.94
N SER A 74 -10.42 6.55 -2.80
CA SER A 74 -11.05 7.27 -3.91
C SER A 74 -11.25 8.73 -3.53
N LEU A 75 -10.82 9.63 -4.41
CA LEU A 75 -11.09 11.06 -4.28
C LEU A 75 -12.57 11.39 -4.53
N TYR A 76 -13.28 10.52 -5.26
CA TYR A 76 -14.69 10.71 -5.62
C TYR A 76 -15.67 10.01 -4.67
N ASP A 77 -15.17 9.14 -3.79
CA ASP A 77 -15.97 8.44 -2.78
C ASP A 77 -15.21 8.50 -1.44
N PRO A 78 -15.26 9.63 -0.72
CA PRO A 78 -14.45 9.86 0.47
C PRO A 78 -14.98 9.10 1.68
N TYR A 79 -14.07 8.55 2.47
CA TYR A 79 -14.39 7.82 3.69
C TYR A 79 -13.40 8.12 4.81
N GLU A 80 -13.88 7.97 6.03
CA GLU A 80 -13.03 7.85 7.19
C GLU A 80 -12.89 6.39 7.62
N PHE A 81 -11.71 6.05 8.12
CA PHE A 81 -11.33 4.70 8.51
C PHE A 81 -11.06 4.66 10.01
N HIS A 82 -11.90 3.93 10.74
CA HIS A 82 -11.80 3.84 12.19
C HIS A 82 -11.59 2.39 12.63
N ILE A 83 -10.64 2.15 13.53
CA ILE A 83 -10.55 0.89 14.28
C ILE A 83 -11.17 1.16 15.64
N VAL A 84 -12.22 0.42 15.98
CA VAL A 84 -13.00 0.63 17.21
C VAL A 84 -13.14 -0.65 18.00
N ASN A 85 -13.34 -0.52 19.30
CA ASN A 85 -13.83 -1.59 20.15
C ASN A 85 -15.34 -1.44 20.37
N PRO A 86 -16.23 -2.17 19.66
CA PRO A 86 -17.68 -2.09 19.85
C PRO A 86 -18.15 -2.39 21.29
N ASN A 87 -17.38 -3.13 22.08
CA ASN A 87 -17.75 -3.53 23.43
C ASN A 87 -17.31 -2.53 24.51
N ARG A 88 -16.52 -1.52 24.15
CA ARG A 88 -16.04 -0.48 25.06
C ARG A 88 -16.53 0.87 24.60
N LYS A 89 -17.17 1.60 25.50
CA LYS A 89 -17.76 2.90 25.21
C LYS A 89 -17.12 3.97 26.06
N SER A 90 -16.92 5.15 25.45
CA SER A 90 -16.56 6.36 26.17
C SER A 90 -17.70 6.81 27.08
N ARG A 91 -17.43 7.80 27.94
CA ARG A 91 -18.45 8.42 28.80
C ARG A 91 -19.62 9.00 28.01
N SER A 92 -19.42 9.39 26.75
CA SER A 92 -20.48 9.89 25.87
C SER A 92 -21.26 8.78 25.14
N GLY A 93 -20.93 7.50 25.36
CA GLY A 93 -21.63 6.36 24.79
C GLY A 93 -21.15 5.89 23.41
N ASN A 94 -20.13 6.52 22.84
CA ASN A 94 -19.54 6.13 21.55
C ASN A 94 -18.50 5.01 21.75
N PRO A 95 -18.36 4.06 20.80
CA PRO A 95 -17.26 3.09 20.82
C PRO A 95 -15.90 3.78 20.93
N THR A 96 -15.00 3.23 21.73
CA THR A 96 -13.61 3.69 21.79
C THR A 96 -12.86 3.24 20.55
N GLY A 97 -11.89 4.02 20.07
CA GLY A 97 -11.22 3.75 18.80
C GLY A 97 -10.19 4.77 18.39
N TYR A 98 -9.47 4.45 17.32
CA TYR A 98 -8.55 5.33 16.62
C TYR A 98 -9.00 5.48 15.17
N ARG A 99 -8.68 6.63 14.57
CA ARG A 99 -8.91 6.91 13.16
C ARG A 99 -7.58 6.85 12.41
N ILE A 100 -7.56 6.12 11.29
CA ILE A 100 -6.47 6.19 10.32
C ILE A 100 -6.75 7.35 9.39
N ILE A 101 -5.79 8.27 9.29
CA ILE A 101 -5.80 9.38 8.34
C ILE A 101 -4.64 9.13 7.37
N PRO A 102 -4.91 8.59 6.18
CA PRO A 102 -3.86 8.38 5.18
C PRO A 102 -3.25 9.72 4.77
N GLY A 103 -1.92 9.72 4.58
CA GLY A 103 -1.20 10.85 4.00
C GLY A 103 -1.25 10.85 2.48
N GLU A 104 -0.17 11.28 1.83
CA GLU A 104 0.04 11.04 0.41
C GLU A 104 0.13 9.52 0.16
N ASN A 105 -0.53 9.04 -0.90
CA ASN A 105 -0.57 7.63 -1.26
C ASN A 105 -0.33 7.46 -2.75
N ALA A 106 0.14 6.27 -3.13
CA ALA A 106 0.33 5.86 -4.52
C ALA A 106 -0.48 4.59 -4.81
N VAL A 107 -0.59 4.28 -6.10
CA VAL A 107 -1.07 3.00 -6.63
C VAL A 107 0.05 2.47 -7.52
N SER A 108 0.27 1.16 -7.53
CA SER A 108 1.19 0.56 -8.50
C SER A 108 0.73 0.84 -9.93
N LEU A 109 1.66 1.25 -10.78
CA LEU A 109 1.42 1.50 -12.19
C LEU A 109 1.62 0.25 -13.07
N LEU A 110 2.06 -0.85 -12.47
CA LEU A 110 2.31 -2.10 -13.16
C LEU A 110 0.99 -2.80 -13.55
N ASP A 111 1.05 -3.57 -14.63
CA ASP A 111 -0.03 -4.49 -14.98
C ASP A 111 -0.21 -5.54 -13.87
N HIS A 112 -1.46 -5.93 -13.59
CA HIS A 112 -1.74 -6.90 -12.54
C HIS A 112 -1.18 -8.30 -12.83
N ASP A 113 -0.97 -8.63 -14.10
CA ASP A 113 -0.39 -9.91 -14.53
C ASP A 113 1.15 -9.85 -14.64
N ASP A 114 1.78 -8.69 -14.38
CA ASP A 114 3.23 -8.54 -14.41
C ASP A 114 3.87 -9.27 -13.21
N PRO A 115 4.89 -10.14 -13.40
CA PRO A 115 5.53 -10.86 -12.30
C PRO A 115 5.95 -10.02 -11.07
N PRO A 116 6.55 -8.82 -11.19
CA PRO A 116 6.78 -7.95 -10.03
C PRO A 116 5.50 -7.53 -9.32
N GLN A 117 4.39 -7.28 -10.02
CA GLN A 117 3.12 -6.92 -9.41
C GLN A 117 2.48 -8.10 -8.68
N ILE A 118 2.55 -9.30 -9.26
CA ILE A 118 2.11 -10.55 -8.61
C ILE A 118 2.89 -10.77 -7.31
N ARG A 119 4.21 -10.58 -7.33
CA ARG A 119 5.07 -10.70 -6.13
C ARG A 119 4.84 -9.59 -5.11
N GLY A 120 4.38 -8.42 -5.56
CA GLY A 120 4.09 -7.24 -4.76
C GLY A 120 2.60 -6.99 -4.53
N ALA A 121 1.76 -8.03 -4.57
CA ALA A 121 0.30 -7.91 -4.61
C ALA A 121 -0.30 -7.18 -3.40
N PHE A 122 0.41 -7.13 -2.27
CA PHE A 122 0.04 -6.31 -1.11
C PHE A 122 -0.13 -4.82 -1.44
N SER A 123 0.46 -4.33 -2.54
CA SER A 123 0.30 -2.95 -3.02
C SER A 123 -1.02 -2.70 -3.77
N ASN A 124 -1.81 -3.73 -4.04
CA ASN A 124 -3.05 -3.62 -4.82
C ASN A 124 -4.15 -2.79 -4.12
N ASN A 125 -4.05 -2.60 -2.81
CA ASN A 125 -4.95 -1.77 -2.00
C ASN A 125 -4.12 -0.91 -1.03
N GLN A 126 -4.63 0.27 -0.64
CA GLN A 126 -3.95 1.13 0.32
C GLN A 126 -4.14 0.67 1.76
N ILE A 127 -5.26 0.01 2.07
CA ILE A 127 -5.51 -0.55 3.39
C ILE A 127 -6.04 -1.96 3.23
N TRP A 128 -5.50 -2.85 4.05
CA TRP A 128 -5.95 -4.22 4.25
C TRP A 128 -6.27 -4.39 5.74
N VAL A 129 -7.26 -5.21 6.06
CA VAL A 129 -7.49 -5.65 7.44
C VAL A 129 -7.69 -7.15 7.40
N THR A 130 -6.78 -7.86 8.07
CA THR A 130 -6.82 -9.31 8.23
C THR A 130 -7.13 -9.68 9.66
N ARG A 131 -7.55 -10.93 9.87
CA ARG A 131 -7.58 -11.49 11.22
C ARG A 131 -6.15 -11.75 11.68
N TYR A 132 -5.85 -11.36 12.92
CA TYR A 132 -4.54 -11.67 13.50
C TYR A 132 -4.19 -13.16 13.40
N ASN A 133 -3.03 -13.43 12.83
CA ASN A 133 -2.40 -14.73 12.77
C ASN A 133 -0.89 -14.57 13.00
N ARG A 134 -0.36 -15.28 13.99
CA ARG A 134 1.05 -15.13 14.43
C ARG A 134 2.06 -15.45 13.31
N SER A 135 1.67 -16.26 12.32
CA SER A 135 2.54 -16.64 11.21
C SER A 135 2.52 -15.64 10.04
N GLU A 136 1.54 -14.73 9.97
CA GLU A 136 1.36 -13.77 8.89
C GLU A 136 2.04 -12.44 9.25
N GLN A 137 3.36 -12.35 9.04
CA GLN A 137 4.18 -11.20 9.45
C GLN A 137 4.74 -10.39 8.28
N PHE A 138 4.72 -10.95 7.07
CA PHE A 138 5.40 -10.38 5.91
C PHE A 138 4.44 -10.31 4.73
N ALA A 139 4.05 -9.11 4.34
CA ALA A 139 3.07 -8.91 3.27
C ALA A 139 3.53 -9.45 1.89
N GLY A 140 4.85 -9.51 1.67
CA GLY A 140 5.48 -10.11 0.48
C GLY A 140 5.85 -11.59 0.64
N GLY A 141 5.43 -12.23 1.74
CA GLY A 141 5.76 -13.61 2.10
C GLY A 141 7.05 -13.78 2.87
N VAL A 142 7.22 -14.96 3.45
CA VAL A 142 8.39 -15.30 4.29
C VAL A 142 9.68 -15.30 3.48
N LEU A 143 9.62 -15.75 2.22
CA LEU A 143 10.76 -15.83 1.29
C LEU A 143 10.48 -14.99 0.04
N ALA A 144 10.84 -13.70 0.09
CA ALA A 144 10.57 -12.76 -1.00
C ALA A 144 11.55 -12.87 -2.19
N TYR A 145 12.77 -13.36 -1.97
CA TYR A 145 13.78 -13.48 -3.03
C TYR A 145 13.36 -14.55 -4.04
N GLN A 146 13.21 -14.16 -5.31
CA GLN A 146 12.71 -15.01 -6.41
C GLN A 146 11.35 -15.67 -6.12
N SER A 147 10.52 -15.06 -5.27
CA SER A 147 9.16 -15.54 -5.01
C SER A 147 8.30 -15.57 -6.28
N HIS A 148 7.30 -16.45 -6.30
CA HIS A 148 6.27 -16.50 -7.34
C HIS A 148 5.00 -15.72 -6.98
N GLY A 149 4.92 -15.17 -5.75
CA GLY A 149 3.77 -14.42 -5.25
C GLY A 149 2.71 -15.27 -4.52
N ASP A 150 2.97 -16.56 -4.33
CA ASP A 150 2.00 -17.52 -3.77
C ASP A 150 1.77 -17.40 -2.25
N ASP A 151 2.58 -16.59 -1.55
CA ASP A 151 2.56 -16.38 -0.09
C ASP A 151 2.46 -14.88 0.25
N THR A 152 1.67 -14.13 -0.52
CA THR A 152 1.46 -12.69 -0.28
C THR A 152 0.14 -12.43 0.45
N LEU A 153 0.01 -11.21 0.96
CA LEU A 153 -1.20 -10.70 1.64
C LEU A 153 -2.47 -10.78 0.78
#